data_AF-A0A1R4HH82-F1
#
_entry.id   AF-A0A1R4HH82-F1
#
_cell.length_a   1.000
_cell.length_b   1.000
_cell.length_c   1.000
_cell.angle_alpha   90.00
_cell.angle_beta   90.00
_cell.angle_gamma   90.00
#
_symmetry.space_group_name_H-M   'P 1'
#
loop_
_entity.id
_entity.type
_entity.pdbx_description
1 polymer ?
#
loop_
_entity_poly.entity_id
_entity_poly.type
_entity_poly.pdbx_seq_one_letter_code
_entity_poly.pdbx_strand_id
1 'polypeptide(L)'
;MKAVIYPLPYLAFSAVLMLWQIPGLAVEITQPQTTPLAASTPTALKPSVTGIETQPFDRQQWQLSEPEWQRYTSLLQGIRGSVSPKSLSPLEVLGIHAETTQERKQYAKRWARLMHEDVERTLAFQRAYLEAAKELYGQAPLFDAKLMSSNSPHNGQASLVDGDRLLVFVKLQDCLTCHTVVQHVLTRSAGKHVQVDIYFTDTKEQQDEPRMVAWAK
;
A
#
# COMPACT_ATOMS: atom_id res chain seq x y z
N MET A 1 -15.49 -36.25 -49.58
CA MET A 1 -15.08 -37.10 -48.43
C MET A 1 -14.37 -36.18 -47.44
N LYS A 2 -14.71 -35.98 -46.17
CA LYS A 2 -15.83 -36.35 -45.29
C LYS A 2 -16.07 -35.11 -44.41
N ALA A 3 -17.33 -34.84 -44.08
CA ALA A 3 -17.76 -33.83 -43.11
C ALA A 3 -17.70 -34.40 -41.67
N VAL A 4 -18.28 -33.65 -40.72
CA VAL A 4 -18.71 -34.00 -39.34
C VAL A 4 -17.85 -33.30 -38.27
N ILE A 5 -18.26 -32.14 -37.73
CA ILE A 5 -19.31 -31.83 -36.72
C ILE A 5 -18.82 -32.06 -35.27
N TYR A 6 -18.85 -30.99 -34.48
CA TYR A 6 -18.66 -30.93 -33.02
C TYR A 6 -19.80 -31.62 -32.25
N PRO A 7 -19.56 -32.02 -31.00
CA PRO A 7 -20.22 -31.27 -29.93
C PRO A 7 -19.38 -31.08 -28.65
N LEU A 8 -19.56 -29.92 -28.00
CA LEU A 8 -19.36 -29.71 -26.56
C LEU A 8 -20.57 -30.32 -25.81
N PRO A 9 -20.39 -30.79 -24.57
CA PRO A 9 -20.88 -29.97 -23.46
C PRO A 9 -20.04 -30.03 -22.16
N TYR A 10 -19.95 -28.87 -21.52
CA TYR A 10 -20.11 -28.56 -20.08
C TYR A 10 -19.40 -29.38 -18.96
N LEU A 11 -18.69 -28.60 -18.13
CA LEU A 11 -18.62 -28.61 -16.65
C LEU A 11 -17.82 -29.71 -15.94
N ALA A 12 -16.70 -29.29 -15.33
CA ALA A 12 -16.60 -29.17 -13.87
C ALA A 12 -15.27 -28.49 -13.50
N PHE A 13 -15.31 -27.20 -13.18
CA PHE A 13 -14.24 -26.55 -12.43
C PHE A 13 -14.36 -27.00 -10.97
N SER A 14 -13.50 -27.93 -10.53
CA SER A 14 -13.34 -28.22 -9.12
C SER A 14 -12.38 -27.21 -8.51
N ALA A 15 -12.94 -26.16 -7.90
CA ALA A 15 -12.20 -25.20 -7.09
C ALA A 15 -11.87 -25.85 -5.74
N VAL A 16 -10.62 -26.29 -5.56
CA VAL A 16 -10.08 -26.64 -4.24
C VAL A 16 -9.58 -25.35 -3.58
N LEU A 17 -10.45 -24.72 -2.79
CA LEU A 17 -10.07 -23.66 -1.86
C LEU A 17 -9.46 -24.32 -0.62
N MET A 18 -8.13 -24.25 -0.48
CA MET A 18 -7.47 -24.52 0.80
C MET A 18 -7.85 -23.40 1.78
N LEU A 19 -8.65 -23.74 2.78
CA LEU A 19 -8.89 -22.93 3.98
C LEU A 19 -7.60 -22.86 4.81
N TRP A 20 -7.01 -21.67 4.89
CA TRP A 20 -6.04 -21.33 5.92
C TRP A 20 -6.82 -21.09 7.22
N GLN A 21 -6.70 -22.01 8.18
CA GLN A 21 -7.27 -21.85 9.51
C GLN A 21 -6.35 -20.98 10.37
N ILE A 22 -6.87 -19.84 10.83
CA ILE A 22 -6.27 -19.09 11.94
C ILE A 22 -7.10 -19.42 13.18
N PRO A 23 -6.51 -19.87 14.30
CA PRO A 23 -7.23 -20.08 15.54
C PRO A 23 -7.61 -18.72 16.12
N GLY A 24 -8.87 -18.32 15.96
CA GLY A 24 -9.46 -17.20 16.69
C GLY A 24 -9.96 -17.65 18.05
N LEU A 25 -9.57 -16.91 19.10
CA LEU A 25 -10.14 -17.05 20.44
C LEU A 25 -11.66 -16.80 20.37
N ALA A 26 -12.45 -17.78 20.79
CA ALA A 26 -13.87 -17.59 21.00
C ALA A 26 -14.07 -16.72 22.25
N VAL A 27 -14.50 -15.47 22.07
CA VAL A 27 -15.09 -14.68 23.14
C VAL A 27 -16.58 -15.01 23.15
N GLU A 28 -17.01 -15.76 24.17
CA GLU A 28 -18.41 -16.06 24.40
C GLU A 28 -19.10 -14.85 25.02
N ILE A 29 -19.71 -14.02 24.19
CA ILE A 29 -20.55 -12.92 24.65
C ILE A 29 -21.88 -13.54 25.08
N THR A 30 -22.06 -13.72 26.39
CA THR A 30 -23.36 -14.05 26.97
C THR A 30 -24.33 -12.89 26.66
N GLN A 31 -25.31 -13.14 25.77
CA GLN A 31 -26.37 -12.20 25.47
C GLN A 31 -27.34 -12.09 26.66
N PRO A 32 -27.70 -10.89 27.14
CA PRO A 32 -28.73 -10.75 28.14
C PRO A 32 -30.09 -11.07 27.52
N GLN A 33 -30.83 -12.00 28.12
CA GLN A 33 -32.20 -12.31 27.74
C GLN A 33 -33.11 -11.11 28.01
N THR A 34 -33.67 -10.51 26.96
CA THR A 34 -34.81 -9.61 27.04
C THR A 34 -36.05 -10.28 26.46
N THR A 35 -37.05 -10.44 27.32
CA THR A 35 -38.43 -10.83 26.99
C THR A 35 -39.03 -9.95 25.89
N PRO A 36 -39.79 -10.52 24.93
CA PRO A 36 -40.34 -9.76 23.82
C PRO A 36 -41.56 -8.95 24.27
N LEU A 37 -41.52 -7.62 24.06
CA LEU A 37 -42.70 -6.77 24.11
C LEU A 37 -43.08 -6.36 22.68
N ALA A 38 -44.39 -6.39 22.45
CA ALA A 38 -45.17 -6.23 21.23
C ALA A 38 -44.60 -5.39 20.06
N ALA A 39 -45.00 -5.84 18.87
CA ALA A 39 -44.66 -5.34 17.55
C ALA A 39 -44.73 -3.81 17.39
N SER A 40 -43.66 -3.27 16.81
CA SER A 40 -43.70 -2.03 16.03
C SER A 40 -42.85 -2.27 14.79
N THR A 41 -43.48 -2.25 13.62
CA THR A 41 -42.87 -2.49 12.32
C THR A 41 -41.68 -1.55 12.12
N PRO A 42 -40.44 -2.04 11.94
CA PRO A 42 -39.37 -1.16 11.48
C PRO A 42 -39.56 -0.94 9.98
N THR A 43 -39.92 0.28 9.62
CA THR A 43 -39.81 0.80 8.25
C THR A 43 -38.44 0.43 7.72
N ALA A 44 -38.40 -0.42 6.68
CA ALA A 44 -37.19 -0.77 5.99
C ALA A 44 -36.61 0.49 5.34
N LEU A 45 -35.69 1.15 6.03
CA LEU A 45 -34.76 2.08 5.40
C LEU A 45 -33.86 1.25 4.49
N LYS A 46 -34.27 1.13 3.22
CA LYS A 46 -33.34 0.79 2.15
C LYS A 46 -32.20 1.80 2.24
N PRO A 47 -30.93 1.38 2.42
CA PRO A 47 -29.84 2.25 2.05
C PRO A 47 -29.93 2.38 0.53
N SER A 48 -30.57 3.45 0.05
CA SER A 48 -30.24 4.00 -1.25
C SER A 48 -28.78 4.41 -1.15
N VAL A 49 -27.88 3.47 -1.47
CA VAL A 49 -26.60 3.83 -2.06
C VAL A 49 -27.02 4.48 -3.37
N THR A 50 -27.25 5.79 -3.32
CA THR A 50 -27.29 6.63 -4.51
C THR A 50 -26.01 6.30 -5.23
N GLY A 51 -26.11 5.50 -6.29
CA GLY A 51 -24.98 5.25 -7.15
C GLY A 51 -24.42 6.62 -7.47
N ILE A 52 -23.18 6.87 -7.10
CA ILE A 52 -22.49 8.08 -7.53
C ILE A 52 -22.59 8.00 -9.05
N GLU A 53 -23.49 8.80 -9.61
CA GLU A 53 -23.47 9.13 -11.02
C GLU A 53 -22.09 9.73 -11.20
N THR A 54 -21.19 8.93 -11.74
CA THR A 54 -19.89 9.39 -12.20
C THR A 54 -20.20 10.48 -13.20
N GLN A 55 -20.17 11.71 -12.71
CA GLN A 55 -20.31 12.90 -13.53
C GLN A 55 -19.29 12.70 -14.66
N PRO A 56 -19.72 12.72 -15.93
CA PRO A 56 -18.79 12.52 -17.03
C PRO A 56 -17.73 13.62 -16.91
N PHE A 57 -16.51 13.24 -16.54
CA PHE A 57 -15.38 14.15 -16.50
C PHE A 57 -15.28 14.84 -17.86
N ASP A 58 -15.02 16.15 -17.89
CA ASP A 58 -14.93 16.86 -19.16
C ASP A 58 -13.62 16.50 -19.88
N ARG A 59 -13.63 16.48 -21.21
CA ARG A 59 -12.46 16.24 -22.07
C ARG A 59 -11.29 17.15 -21.71
N GLN A 60 -11.58 18.36 -21.22
CA GLN A 60 -10.58 19.34 -20.81
C GLN A 60 -9.76 18.88 -19.60
N GLN A 61 -10.39 18.23 -18.62
CA GLN A 61 -9.69 17.72 -17.42
C GLN A 61 -8.67 16.64 -17.78
N TRP A 62 -8.94 15.90 -18.85
CA TRP A 62 -8.07 14.86 -19.37
C TRP A 62 -7.12 15.33 -20.47
N GLN A 63 -7.17 16.62 -20.84
CA GLN A 63 -6.39 17.22 -21.93
C GLN A 63 -6.54 16.42 -23.24
N LEU A 64 -7.77 16.00 -23.52
CA LEU A 64 -8.14 15.25 -24.72
C LEU A 64 -8.70 16.19 -25.79
N SER A 65 -8.27 15.96 -27.02
CA SER A 65 -8.89 16.55 -28.21
C SER A 65 -10.30 16.01 -28.43
N GLU A 66 -11.09 16.71 -29.24
CA GLU A 66 -12.45 16.27 -29.58
C GLU A 66 -12.48 14.86 -30.21
N PRO A 67 -11.59 14.49 -31.15
CA PRO A 67 -11.57 13.14 -31.71
C PRO A 67 -11.20 12.07 -30.67
N GLU A 68 -10.27 12.37 -29.76
CA GLU A 68 -9.90 11.43 -28.69
C GLU A 68 -11.08 11.19 -27.74
N TRP A 69 -11.84 12.24 -27.43
CA TRP A 69 -13.04 12.15 -26.59
C TRP A 69 -14.15 11.33 -27.26
N GLN A 70 -14.40 11.55 -28.54
CA GLN A 70 -15.35 10.77 -29.33
C GLN A 70 -14.94 9.29 -29.41
N ARG A 71 -13.65 9.00 -29.59
CA ARG A 71 -13.16 7.61 -29.56
C ARG A 71 -13.32 6.98 -28.19
N TYR A 72 -12.97 7.69 -27.13
CA TYR A 72 -13.16 7.23 -25.74
C TYR A 72 -14.63 6.88 -25.46
N THR A 73 -15.55 7.78 -25.77
CA THR A 73 -16.99 7.57 -25.54
C THR A 73 -17.53 6.41 -26.36
N SER A 74 -17.11 6.27 -27.62
CA SER A 74 -17.45 5.12 -28.47
C SER A 74 -16.94 3.79 -27.90
N LEU A 75 -15.70 3.74 -27.39
CA LEU A 75 -15.16 2.54 -26.75
C LEU A 75 -15.98 2.12 -25.52
N LEU A 76 -16.47 3.08 -24.73
CA LEU A 76 -17.33 2.80 -23.58
C LEU A 76 -18.74 2.31 -23.94
N GLN A 77 -19.22 2.52 -25.16
CA GLN A 77 -20.46 1.92 -25.65
C GLN A 77 -20.29 0.43 -26.00
N GLY A 78 -19.06 -0.06 -26.12
CA GLY A 78 -18.74 -1.45 -26.41
C GLY A 78 -18.37 -2.29 -25.18
N ILE A 79 -17.73 -3.44 -25.42
CA ILE A 79 -17.30 -4.40 -24.37
C ILE A 79 -16.45 -3.71 -23.30
N ARG A 80 -15.66 -2.70 -23.66
CA ARG A 80 -14.83 -1.96 -22.68
C ARG A 80 -15.68 -1.34 -21.58
N GLY A 81 -16.83 -0.75 -21.91
CA GLY A 81 -17.71 -0.17 -20.88
C GLY A 81 -18.39 -1.20 -19.99
N SER A 82 -18.61 -2.43 -20.48
CA SER A 82 -19.25 -3.49 -19.68
C SER A 82 -18.29 -4.25 -18.77
N VAL A 83 -17.00 -4.32 -19.11
CA VAL A 83 -16.00 -5.11 -18.37
C VAL A 83 -15.03 -4.28 -17.54
N SER A 84 -15.01 -2.96 -17.71
CA SER A 84 -14.09 -2.08 -16.98
C SER A 84 -14.75 -1.43 -15.75
N PRO A 85 -13.98 -1.23 -14.66
CA PRO A 85 -14.44 -0.40 -13.56
C PRO A 85 -14.80 1.02 -14.05
N LYS A 86 -15.81 1.63 -13.44
CA LYS A 86 -16.21 3.02 -13.75
C LYS A 86 -15.12 4.05 -13.46
N SER A 87 -14.12 3.70 -12.66
CA SER A 87 -13.01 4.57 -12.26
C SER A 87 -11.85 4.57 -13.27
N LEU A 88 -11.90 3.78 -14.34
CA LEU A 88 -10.83 3.71 -15.32
C LEU A 88 -10.74 5.04 -16.10
N SER A 89 -9.54 5.65 -16.16
CA SER A 89 -9.40 6.96 -16.78
C SER A 89 -9.57 6.91 -18.31
N PRO A 90 -10.01 8.00 -18.95
CA PRO A 90 -10.04 8.13 -20.41
C PRO A 90 -8.69 7.86 -21.08
N LEU A 91 -7.59 8.31 -20.48
CA LEU A 91 -6.23 8.07 -21.00
C LEU A 91 -5.84 6.59 -20.95
N GLU A 92 -6.23 5.87 -19.89
CA GLU A 92 -6.02 4.43 -19.80
C GLU A 92 -6.89 3.68 -20.81
N VAL A 93 -8.17 4.05 -20.96
CA VAL A 93 -9.07 3.44 -21.96
C VAL A 93 -8.48 3.57 -23.37
N LEU A 94 -8.07 4.79 -23.75
CA LEU A 94 -7.45 5.07 -25.04
C LEU A 94 -6.10 4.36 -25.19
N GLY A 95 -5.29 4.34 -24.14
CA GLY A 95 -3.99 3.66 -24.11
C GLY A 95 -4.10 2.14 -24.31
N ILE A 96 -5.09 1.48 -23.69
CA ILE A 96 -5.28 0.04 -23.86
C ILE A 96 -5.73 -0.27 -25.31
N HIS A 97 -6.58 0.59 -25.88
CA HIS A 97 -7.13 0.45 -27.24
C HIS A 97 -6.36 1.19 -28.33
N ALA A 98 -5.13 1.64 -28.03
CA ALA A 98 -4.28 2.32 -29.00
C ALA A 98 -3.96 1.42 -30.20
N GLU A 99 -4.05 1.97 -31.40
CA GLU A 99 -3.82 1.30 -32.68
C GLU A 99 -2.33 1.05 -32.92
N THR A 100 -1.47 1.91 -32.38
CA THR A 100 -0.02 1.81 -32.55
C THR A 100 0.72 1.85 -31.21
N THR A 101 1.92 1.29 -31.18
CA THR A 101 2.83 1.39 -30.02
C THR A 101 3.17 2.84 -29.68
N GLN A 102 3.30 3.69 -30.71
CA GLN A 102 3.60 5.11 -30.51
C GLN A 102 2.43 5.85 -29.85
N GLU A 103 1.21 5.63 -30.34
CA GLU A 103 -0.01 6.17 -29.74
C GLU A 103 -0.15 5.71 -28.27
N ARG A 104 0.04 4.40 -28.01
CA ARG A 104 0.03 3.82 -26.67
C ARG A 104 1.01 4.53 -25.74
N LYS A 105 2.23 4.78 -26.21
CA LYS A 105 3.28 5.47 -25.46
C LYS A 105 2.91 6.93 -25.17
N GLN A 106 2.22 7.61 -26.08
CA GLN A 106 1.77 9.00 -25.86
C GLN A 106 0.70 9.08 -24.76
N TYR A 107 -0.30 8.19 -24.77
CA TYR A 107 -1.29 8.13 -23.69
C TYR A 107 -0.64 7.76 -22.34
N ALA A 108 0.24 6.76 -22.33
CA ALA A 108 0.96 6.37 -21.11
C ALA A 108 1.80 7.50 -20.52
N LYS A 109 2.48 8.30 -21.36
CA LYS A 109 3.24 9.48 -20.90
C LYS A 109 2.34 10.56 -20.29
N ARG A 110 1.17 10.83 -20.89
CA ARG A 110 0.21 11.80 -20.32
C ARG A 110 -0.32 11.31 -18.97
N TRP A 111 -0.68 10.03 -18.87
CA TRP A 111 -1.12 9.42 -17.62
C TRP A 111 -0.05 9.48 -16.53
N ALA A 112 1.19 9.10 -16.86
CA ALA A 112 2.30 9.13 -15.91
C ALA A 112 2.57 10.54 -15.36
N ARG A 113 2.44 11.59 -16.20
CA ARG A 113 2.59 12.98 -15.75
C ARG A 113 1.48 13.37 -14.77
N LEU A 114 0.22 13.07 -15.09
CA LEU A 114 -0.92 13.36 -14.19
C LEU A 114 -0.76 12.66 -12.84
N MET A 115 -0.37 11.38 -12.85
CA MET A 115 -0.13 10.63 -11.60
C MET A 115 1.04 11.16 -10.80
N HIS A 116 2.12 11.59 -11.47
CA HIS A 116 3.23 12.24 -10.77
C HIS A 116 2.77 13.53 -10.07
N GLU A 117 2.03 14.39 -10.77
CA GLU A 117 1.50 15.62 -10.16
C GLU A 117 0.52 15.35 -9.02
N ASP A 118 -0.32 14.32 -9.13
CA ASP A 118 -1.25 13.92 -8.07
C ASP A 118 -0.52 13.42 -6.81
N VAL A 119 0.53 12.62 -6.99
CA VAL A 119 1.41 12.17 -5.90
C VAL A 119 2.07 13.38 -5.22
N GLU A 120 2.58 14.34 -5.97
CA GLU A 120 3.18 15.55 -5.39
C GLU A 120 2.18 16.36 -4.55
N ARG A 121 0.93 16.52 -5.02
CA ARG A 121 -0.14 17.19 -4.25
C ARG A 121 -0.50 16.40 -2.99
N THR A 122 -0.61 15.09 -3.11
CA THR A 122 -0.91 14.20 -1.98
C THR A 122 0.19 14.26 -0.91
N LEU A 123 1.46 14.24 -1.32
CA LEU A 123 2.60 14.39 -0.42
C LEU A 123 2.65 15.77 0.23
N ALA A 124 2.34 16.83 -0.51
CA ALA A 124 2.23 18.18 0.04
C ALA A 124 1.15 18.25 1.13
N PHE A 125 -0.03 17.67 0.88
CA PHE A 125 -1.10 17.58 1.87
C PHE A 125 -0.68 16.74 3.07
N GLN A 126 -0.03 15.60 2.87
CA GLN A 126 0.44 14.75 3.96
C GLN A 126 1.40 15.50 4.88
N ARG A 127 2.34 16.29 4.34
CA ARG A 127 3.25 17.12 5.15
C ARG A 127 2.47 18.15 5.98
N ALA A 128 1.50 18.84 5.36
CA ALA A 128 0.65 19.80 6.05
C ALA A 128 -0.19 19.14 7.16
N TYR A 129 -0.73 17.96 6.90
CA TYR A 129 -1.47 17.16 7.88
C TYR A 129 -0.59 16.77 9.07
N LEU A 130 0.65 16.34 8.82
CA LEU A 130 1.59 15.98 9.89
C LEU A 130 1.98 17.20 10.75
N GLU A 131 2.19 18.38 10.15
CA GLU A 131 2.45 19.60 10.94
C GLU A 131 1.22 19.99 11.74
N ALA A 132 0.03 19.97 11.15
CA ALA A 132 -1.22 20.25 11.87
C ALA A 132 -1.45 19.27 13.03
N ALA A 133 -1.15 17.98 12.83
CA ALA A 133 -1.25 16.98 13.90
C ALA A 133 -0.27 17.27 15.04
N LYS A 134 0.95 17.70 14.73
CA LYS A 134 1.96 18.09 15.72
C LYS A 134 1.56 19.38 16.48
N GLU A 135 0.95 20.35 15.80
CA GLU A 135 0.41 21.55 16.45
C GLU A 135 -0.72 21.21 17.44
N LEU A 136 -1.63 20.30 17.04
CA LEU A 136 -2.78 19.92 17.84
C LEU A 136 -2.44 18.98 19.00
N TYR A 137 -1.51 18.05 18.81
CA TYR A 137 -1.27 16.94 19.73
C TYR A 137 0.19 16.82 20.21
N GLY A 138 1.08 17.72 19.79
CA GLY A 138 2.52 17.63 20.08
C GLY A 138 3.19 16.48 19.34
N GLN A 139 4.45 16.20 19.71
CA GLN A 139 5.18 15.05 19.18
C GLN A 139 4.89 13.82 20.05
N ALA A 140 3.90 13.02 19.66
CA ALA A 140 3.69 11.72 20.28
C ALA A 140 4.89 10.81 19.97
N PRO A 141 5.48 10.11 20.96
CA PRO A 141 6.56 9.18 20.70
C PRO A 141 6.06 8.03 19.82
N LEU A 142 6.78 7.74 18.74
CA LEU A 142 6.45 6.65 17.80
C LEU A 142 6.45 5.27 18.46
N PHE A 143 7.23 5.13 19.54
CA PHE A 143 7.36 3.90 20.30
C PHE A 143 7.26 4.22 21.79
N ASP A 144 6.54 3.39 22.54
CA ASP A 144 6.63 3.41 23.99
C ASP A 144 7.94 2.74 24.42
N ALA A 145 8.91 3.55 24.84
CA ALA A 145 10.20 3.07 25.32
C ALA A 145 10.07 2.08 26.49
N LYS A 146 8.98 2.14 27.28
CA LYS A 146 8.73 1.19 28.38
C LYS A 146 8.34 -0.20 27.88
N LEU A 147 7.59 -0.29 26.77
CA LEU A 147 7.26 -1.56 26.14
C LEU A 147 8.47 -2.19 25.42
N MET A 148 9.44 -1.36 25.02
CA MET A 148 10.70 -1.83 24.44
C MET A 148 11.70 -2.32 25.49
N SER A 149 11.67 -1.77 26.71
CA SER A 149 12.57 -2.24 27.79
C SER A 149 12.06 -3.47 28.53
N SER A 150 10.75 -3.73 28.54
CA SER A 150 10.14 -4.85 29.30
C SER A 150 10.52 -6.24 28.78
N ASN A 151 10.95 -6.36 27.52
CA ASN A 151 11.44 -7.61 26.92
C ASN A 151 12.96 -7.63 26.73
N SER A 152 13.67 -6.59 27.17
CA SER A 152 15.14 -6.56 27.11
C SER A 152 15.69 -7.23 28.37
N PRO A 153 16.48 -8.31 28.28
CA PRO A 153 17.16 -8.85 29.46
C PRO A 153 17.99 -7.71 30.06
N HIS A 154 17.66 -7.33 31.30
CA HIS A 154 18.16 -6.15 32.01
C HIS A 154 19.68 -6.18 32.32
N ASN A 155 20.42 -7.11 31.72
CA ASN A 155 21.86 -7.17 31.70
C ASN A 155 22.26 -7.45 30.24
N GLY A 156 23.09 -6.59 29.64
CA GLY A 156 23.47 -6.55 28.21
C GLY A 156 24.21 -7.77 27.63
N GLN A 157 23.78 -8.97 28.00
CA GLN A 157 24.33 -10.28 27.69
C GLN A 157 23.23 -11.23 27.21
N ALA A 158 22.30 -10.74 26.38
CA ALA A 158 21.66 -11.65 25.44
C ALA A 158 22.79 -12.27 24.60
N SER A 159 22.99 -13.58 24.73
CA SER A 159 23.94 -14.29 23.88
C SER A 159 23.32 -14.36 22.50
N LEU A 160 23.95 -13.70 21.52
CA LEU A 160 23.54 -13.82 20.13
C LEU A 160 23.65 -15.29 19.70
N VAL A 161 22.62 -15.81 19.07
CA VAL A 161 22.57 -17.16 18.49
C VAL A 161 22.41 -17.08 16.97
N ASP A 162 22.70 -18.19 16.28
CA ASP A 162 22.49 -18.27 14.84
C ASP A 162 21.00 -18.04 14.50
N GLY A 163 20.75 -17.18 13.51
CA GLY A 163 19.40 -16.75 13.12
C GLY A 163 18.94 -15.45 13.77
N ASP A 164 19.67 -14.89 14.74
CA ASP A 164 19.33 -13.59 15.30
C ASP A 164 19.47 -12.46 14.27
N ARG A 165 18.61 -11.44 14.39
CA ARG A 165 18.68 -10.21 13.62
C ARG A 165 18.79 -9.01 14.56
N LEU A 166 19.88 -8.29 14.46
CA LEU A 166 20.19 -7.13 15.28
C LEU A 166 20.02 -5.84 14.47
N LEU A 167 19.15 -4.96 14.95
CA LEU A 167 18.95 -3.62 14.38
C LEU A 167 19.72 -2.60 15.22
N VAL A 168 20.69 -1.93 14.62
CA VAL A 168 21.57 -0.96 15.29
C VAL A 168 21.25 0.44 14.78
N PHE A 169 20.76 1.30 15.67
CA PHE A 169 20.44 2.69 15.36
C PHE A 169 21.56 3.60 15.85
N VAL A 170 22.20 4.33 14.93
CA VAL A 170 23.28 5.26 15.22
C VAL A 170 23.00 6.63 14.63
N LYS A 171 23.70 7.65 15.13
CA LYS A 171 23.79 8.95 14.46
C LYS A 171 25.01 8.95 13.54
N LEU A 172 24.87 9.52 12.35
CA LEU A 172 25.93 9.76 11.40
C LEU A 172 26.81 10.92 11.85
N GLN A 173 26.24 11.90 12.55
CA GLN A 173 26.94 13.10 13.01
C GLN A 173 27.00 13.17 14.54
N ASP A 174 28.02 13.85 15.05
CA ASP A 174 28.19 14.17 16.49
C ASP A 174 28.05 12.95 17.42
N CYS A 175 28.55 11.79 16.98
CA CYS A 175 28.50 10.56 17.77
C CYS A 175 29.88 9.94 17.97
N LEU A 176 30.55 10.37 19.03
CA LEU A 176 31.89 9.92 19.40
C LEU A 176 31.98 8.40 19.68
N THR A 177 30.88 7.79 20.12
CA THR A 177 30.85 6.38 20.53
C THR A 177 30.19 5.46 19.51
N CYS A 178 29.53 5.99 18.47
CA CYS A 178 28.77 5.17 17.51
C CYS A 178 29.66 4.16 16.78
N HIS A 179 30.88 4.58 16.39
CA HIS A 179 31.83 3.65 15.77
C HIS A 179 32.20 2.50 16.72
N THR A 180 32.49 2.79 17.99
CA THR A 180 32.81 1.77 19.00
C THR A 180 31.65 0.83 19.26
N VAL A 181 30.41 1.34 19.34
CA VAL A 181 29.21 0.52 19.53
C VAL A 181 29.02 -0.44 18.35
N VAL A 182 29.15 0.05 17.12
CA VAL A 182 29.05 -0.78 15.92
C VAL A 182 30.15 -1.83 15.88
N GLN A 183 31.42 -1.47 16.14
CA GLN A 183 32.52 -2.43 16.18
C GLN A 183 32.30 -3.53 17.22
N HIS A 184 31.80 -3.17 18.39
CA HIS A 184 31.49 -4.13 19.44
C HIS A 184 30.35 -5.07 19.03
N VAL A 185 29.31 -4.54 18.39
CA VAL A 185 28.22 -5.35 17.81
C VAL A 185 28.76 -6.33 16.78
N LEU A 186 29.53 -5.84 15.80
CA LEU A 186 30.10 -6.68 14.73
C LEU A 186 31.01 -7.78 15.28
N THR A 187 31.81 -7.45 16.30
CA THR A 187 32.67 -8.43 16.99
C THR A 187 31.86 -9.51 17.70
N ARG A 188 30.73 -9.17 18.33
CA ARG A 188 29.86 -10.15 19.02
C ARG A 188 29.08 -11.04 18.06
N SER A 189 28.77 -10.55 16.86
CA SER A 189 28.17 -11.33 15.78
C SER A 189 29.17 -12.15 14.97
N ALA A 190 30.47 -11.85 15.07
CA ALA A 190 31.50 -12.54 14.29
C ALA A 190 31.52 -14.04 14.59
N GLY A 191 31.58 -14.85 13.53
CA GLY A 191 31.57 -16.32 13.63
C GLY A 191 30.19 -16.95 13.86
N LYS A 192 29.10 -16.16 13.81
CA LYS A 192 27.72 -16.62 13.91
C LYS A 192 26.91 -16.18 12.69
N HIS A 193 25.81 -16.87 12.41
CA HIS A 193 24.84 -16.49 11.37
C HIS A 193 23.86 -15.43 11.91
N VAL A 194 24.38 -14.29 12.35
CA VAL A 194 23.58 -13.15 12.86
C VAL A 194 23.50 -12.08 11.78
N GLN A 195 22.29 -11.64 11.43
CA GLN A 195 22.09 -10.50 10.55
C GLN A 195 22.22 -9.20 11.36
N VAL A 196 23.09 -8.29 10.93
CA VAL A 196 23.23 -6.97 11.55
C VAL A 196 22.81 -5.91 10.53
N ASP A 197 21.74 -5.18 10.84
CA ASP A 197 21.31 -4.03 10.04
C ASP A 197 21.62 -2.74 10.80
N ILE A 198 22.28 -1.79 10.13
CA ILE A 198 22.67 -0.50 10.72
C ILE A 198 21.83 0.61 10.09
N TYR A 199 21.19 1.41 10.92
CA TYR A 199 20.34 2.53 10.53
C TYR A 199 20.91 3.84 11.06
N PHE A 200 21.03 4.83 10.18
CA PHE A 200 21.34 6.21 10.57
C PHE A 200 20.05 6.99 10.85
N THR A 201 20.02 7.71 11.97
CA THR A 201 18.79 8.32 12.51
C THR A 201 18.69 9.83 12.25
N ASP A 202 19.75 10.45 11.75
CA ASP A 202 19.94 11.89 11.61
C ASP A 202 20.35 12.29 10.18
N THR A 203 20.03 11.45 9.19
CA THR A 203 20.44 11.64 7.79
C THR A 203 19.37 12.27 6.92
N LYS A 204 19.80 13.07 5.96
CA LYS A 204 19.00 13.52 4.82
C LYS A 204 19.51 12.82 3.57
N GLU A 205 18.70 11.91 3.04
CA GLU A 205 19.08 10.89 2.04
C GLU A 205 20.01 11.42 0.92
N GLN A 206 19.65 12.51 0.24
CA GLN A 206 20.44 13.06 -0.87
C GLN A 206 21.74 13.75 -0.47
N GLN A 207 21.85 14.28 0.75
CA GLN A 207 23.02 15.05 1.19
C GLN A 207 24.04 14.16 1.90
N ASP A 208 23.56 13.15 2.62
CA ASP A 208 24.39 12.35 3.52
C ASP A 208 24.79 10.98 2.92
N GLU A 209 24.22 10.58 1.77
CA GLU A 209 24.57 9.31 1.10
C GLU A 209 26.08 9.11 0.91
N PRO A 210 26.87 10.07 0.37
CA PRO A 210 28.31 9.88 0.20
C PRO A 210 29.04 9.63 1.52
N ARG A 211 28.56 10.23 2.62
CA ARG A 211 29.13 10.06 3.97
C ARG A 211 28.78 8.71 4.56
N MET A 212 27.54 8.24 4.37
CA MET A 212 27.13 6.89 4.78
C MET A 212 27.95 5.82 4.05
N VAL A 213 28.15 5.98 2.74
CA VAL A 213 28.98 5.07 1.93
C VAL A 213 30.44 5.11 2.38
N ALA A 214 30.99 6.28 2.69
CA ALA A 214 32.35 6.41 3.20
C ALA A 214 32.52 5.77 4.58
N TRP A 215 31.52 5.85 5.45
CA TRP A 215 31.53 5.21 6.77
C TRP A 215 31.47 3.68 6.69
N ALA A 216 30.79 3.13 5.69
CA ALA A 216 30.62 1.69 5.51
C ALA A 216 31.84 0.98 4.91
N LYS A 217 32.83 1.74 4.40
CA LYS A 217 34.10 1.22 3.86
C LYS A 217 35.13 1.08 4.97
#